data_AF-A0A813GU01-F1
#
_entry.id   AF-A0A813GU01-F1
#
_cell.length_a   1.000
_cell.length_b   1.000
_cell.length_c   1.000
_cell.angle_alpha   90.00
_cell.angle_beta   90.00
_cell.angle_gamma   90.00
#
_symmetry.space_group_name_H-M   'P 1'
#
loop_
_entity.id
_entity.type
_entity.pdbx_description
1 polymer ?
#
loop_
_entity_poly.entity_id
_entity_poly.type
_entity_poly.pdbx_seq_one_letter_code
_entity_poly.pdbx_strand_id
1 'polypeptide(L)'
;VAMLVAATAASTSSQRFRRVAGKTLAVAATCGLAALAARAGASLLQGALLYHPRALQGDPYYSKAIPEMARRLQMRGYTMEEFTYTAGVDLKQRAFLLQPSKGKFAGPLWLVFGGNAMLSADWLEFCDEVITLHQQQGQANAAFLLVDYPGYGGNPGRPSP
;
A
#
# COMPACT_ATOMS: atom_id res chain seq x y z
N VAL A 1 -59.31 49.33 -3.22
CA VAL A 1 -58.52 48.99 -2.01
C VAL A 1 -58.34 47.48 -1.85
N ALA A 2 -59.39 46.66 -1.88
CA ALA A 2 -59.28 45.19 -1.69
C ALA A 2 -58.36 44.45 -2.71
N MET A 3 -58.38 44.80 -4.00
CA MET A 3 -57.51 44.16 -4.99
C MET A 3 -56.01 44.49 -4.81
N LEU A 4 -55.68 45.68 -4.29
CA LEU A 4 -54.28 46.07 -4.04
C LEU A 4 -53.66 45.29 -2.86
N VAL A 5 -54.49 44.93 -1.88
CA VAL A 5 -54.11 44.14 -0.69
C VAL A 5 -53.88 42.66 -1.05
N ALA A 6 -54.67 42.09 -1.95
CA ALA A 6 -54.50 40.72 -2.40
C ALA A 6 -53.21 40.51 -3.21
N ALA A 7 -52.86 41.46 -4.09
CA ALA A 7 -51.63 41.41 -4.90
C ALA A 7 -50.35 41.54 -4.06
N THR A 8 -50.38 42.38 -3.01
CA THR A 8 -49.28 42.53 -2.06
C THR A 8 -49.12 41.27 -1.19
N ALA A 9 -50.21 40.68 -0.72
CA ALA A 9 -50.18 39.42 0.04
C ALA A 9 -49.59 38.25 -0.76
N ALA A 10 -49.98 38.09 -2.04
CA ALA A 10 -49.45 37.06 -2.94
C ALA A 10 -47.96 37.24 -3.24
N SER A 11 -47.51 38.50 -3.44
CA SER A 11 -46.10 38.85 -3.60
C SER A 11 -45.26 38.50 -2.36
N THR A 12 -45.75 38.82 -1.16
CA THR A 12 -45.06 38.47 0.10
C THR A 12 -45.02 36.96 0.37
N SER A 13 -46.05 36.21 -0.03
CA SER A 13 -46.10 34.75 0.10
C SER A 13 -45.06 34.07 -0.82
N SER A 14 -45.01 34.49 -2.09
CA SER A 14 -44.02 34.04 -3.08
C SER A 14 -42.58 34.35 -2.65
N GLN A 15 -42.34 35.56 -2.10
CA GLN A 15 -41.03 35.95 -1.57
C GLN A 15 -40.63 35.15 -0.32
N ARG A 16 -41.57 34.84 0.58
CA ARG A 16 -41.30 33.99 1.75
C ARG A 16 -40.97 32.55 1.35
N PHE A 17 -41.70 31.97 0.40
CA PHE A 17 -41.44 30.61 -0.09
C PHE A 17 -40.07 30.50 -0.77
N ARG A 18 -39.70 31.47 -1.61
CA ARG A 18 -38.36 31.55 -2.22
C ARG A 18 -37.23 31.68 -1.20
N ARG A 19 -37.44 32.45 -0.12
CA ARG A 19 -36.46 32.58 0.97
C ARG A 19 -36.32 31.30 1.79
N VAL A 20 -37.41 30.60 2.08
CA VAL A 20 -37.36 29.32 2.81
C VAL A 20 -36.71 28.24 1.95
N ALA A 21 -37.13 28.10 0.69
CA ALA A 21 -36.54 27.17 -0.27
C ALA A 21 -35.03 27.45 -0.50
N GLY A 22 -34.63 28.73 -0.58
CA GLY A 22 -33.22 29.12 -0.68
C GLY A 22 -32.41 28.75 0.58
N LYS A 23 -32.99 28.93 1.78
CA LYS A 23 -32.35 28.53 3.04
C LYS A 23 -32.21 27.02 3.16
N THR A 24 -33.24 26.24 2.80
CA THR A 24 -33.16 24.77 2.83
C THR A 24 -32.16 24.24 1.81
N LEU A 25 -32.09 24.84 0.62
CA LEU A 25 -31.09 24.48 -0.40
C LEU A 25 -29.68 24.80 0.08
N ALA A 26 -29.48 25.95 0.71
CA ALA A 26 -28.19 26.34 1.28
C ALA A 26 -27.75 25.36 2.38
N VAL A 27 -28.63 25.02 3.32
CA VAL A 27 -28.34 24.04 4.38
C VAL A 27 -27.99 22.67 3.79
N ALA A 28 -28.77 22.18 2.82
CA ALA A 28 -28.49 20.91 2.16
C ALA A 28 -27.12 20.91 1.45
N ALA A 29 -26.77 22.00 0.76
CA ALA A 29 -25.46 22.16 0.13
C ALA A 29 -24.32 22.17 1.16
N THR A 30 -24.48 22.87 2.29
CA THR A 30 -23.47 22.89 3.35
C THR A 30 -23.28 21.51 3.98
N CYS A 31 -24.36 20.78 4.27
CA CYS A 31 -24.29 19.41 4.78
C CYS A 31 -23.62 18.46 3.77
N GLY A 32 -23.95 18.58 2.48
CA GLY A 32 -23.33 17.81 1.41
C GLY A 32 -21.82 18.05 1.31
N LEU A 33 -21.39 19.32 1.34
CA LEU A 33 -19.96 19.68 1.34
C LEU A 33 -19.24 19.18 2.59
N ALA A 34 -19.85 19.29 3.76
CA ALA A 34 -19.27 18.78 5.01
C ALA A 34 -19.09 17.26 4.97
N ALA A 35 -20.08 16.52 4.45
CA ALA A 35 -19.99 15.06 4.30
C ALA A 35 -18.88 14.65 3.31
N LEU A 36 -18.73 15.37 2.19
CA LEU A 36 -17.64 15.14 1.23
C LEU A 36 -16.27 15.42 1.85
N ALA A 37 -16.14 16.52 2.59
CA ALA A 37 -14.90 16.88 3.29
C ALA A 37 -14.54 15.84 4.36
N ALA A 38 -15.51 15.40 5.17
CA ALA A 38 -15.33 14.36 6.17
C ALA A 38 -14.88 13.04 5.53
N ARG A 39 -15.50 12.62 4.41
CA ARG A 39 -15.11 11.41 3.69
C ARG A 39 -13.71 11.51 3.12
N ALA A 40 -13.35 12.65 2.50
CA ALA A 40 -12.01 12.87 1.98
C ALA A 40 -10.95 12.84 3.10
N GLY A 41 -11.23 13.49 4.23
CA GLY A 41 -10.37 13.46 5.42
C GLY A 41 -10.20 12.05 5.98
N ALA A 42 -11.29 11.29 6.09
CA ALA A 42 -11.24 9.89 6.54
C ALA A 42 -10.41 9.02 5.60
N SER A 43 -10.54 9.17 4.28
CA SER A 43 -9.72 8.45 3.31
C SER A 43 -8.22 8.77 3.43
N LEU A 44 -7.88 10.04 3.67
CA LEU A 44 -6.48 10.45 3.88
C LEU A 44 -5.91 9.87 5.18
N LEU A 45 -6.67 9.92 6.27
CA LEU A 45 -6.29 9.34 7.55
C LEU A 45 -6.16 7.82 7.46
N GLN A 46 -7.11 7.15 6.81
CA GLN A 46 -7.05 5.72 6.56
C GLN A 46 -5.80 5.36 5.76
N GLY A 47 -5.48 6.13 4.71
CA GLY A 47 -4.25 5.95 3.95
C GLY A 47 -3.00 6.07 4.81
N ALA A 48 -2.93 7.10 5.66
CA ALA A 48 -1.77 7.33 6.54
C ALA A 48 -1.63 6.31 7.68
N LEU A 49 -2.75 5.80 8.21
CA LEU A 49 -2.77 4.82 9.29
C LEU A 49 -2.51 3.40 8.78
N LEU A 50 -3.06 3.05 7.60
CA LEU A 50 -2.86 1.73 7.03
C LEU A 50 -1.51 1.63 6.31
N TYR A 51 -1.11 2.66 5.56
CA TYR A 51 0.09 2.60 4.74
C TYR A 51 1.19 3.49 5.33
N HIS A 52 2.06 2.88 6.11
CA HIS A 52 3.26 3.53 6.62
C HIS A 52 4.46 3.14 5.75
N PRO A 53 4.82 3.94 4.73
CA PRO A 53 5.89 3.57 3.81
C PRO A 53 7.22 3.47 4.59
N ARG A 54 7.81 2.29 4.57
CA ARG A 54 9.14 2.02 5.13
C ARG A 54 10.13 1.91 3.98
N ALA A 55 11.30 2.53 4.14
CA ALA A 55 12.36 2.45 3.15
C ALA A 55 13.35 1.34 3.54
N LEU A 56 13.85 0.60 2.55
CA LEU A 56 15.01 -0.27 2.75
C LEU A 56 16.30 0.55 2.72
N GLN A 57 16.37 1.50 1.78
CA GLN A 57 17.55 2.31 1.56
C GLN A 57 17.64 3.43 2.61
N GLY A 58 18.77 3.51 3.30
CA GLY A 58 19.00 4.52 4.34
C GLY A 58 18.48 4.13 5.74
N ASP A 59 17.77 3.01 5.88
CA ASP A 59 17.34 2.51 7.18
C ASP A 59 18.53 1.83 7.92
N PRO A 60 18.88 2.28 9.15
CA PRO A 60 20.01 1.73 9.91
C PRO A 60 19.86 0.25 10.29
N TYR A 61 18.63 -0.26 10.38
CA TYR A 61 18.37 -1.67 10.65
C TYR A 61 18.66 -2.51 9.41
N TYR A 62 18.04 -2.19 8.27
CA TYR A 62 18.18 -3.01 7.06
C TYR A 62 19.57 -2.97 6.44
N SER A 63 20.26 -1.82 6.54
CA SER A 63 21.66 -1.68 6.11
C SER A 63 22.62 -2.67 6.81
N LYS A 64 22.26 -3.19 7.98
CA LYS A 64 23.00 -4.22 8.71
C LYS A 64 22.41 -5.62 8.51
N ALA A 65 21.09 -5.73 8.65
CA ALA A 65 20.40 -7.02 8.63
C ALA A 65 20.51 -7.75 7.29
N ILE A 66 20.41 -7.02 6.17
CA ILE A 66 20.46 -7.62 4.82
C ILE A 66 21.83 -8.25 4.53
N PRO A 67 22.97 -7.54 4.67
CA PRO A 67 24.29 -8.15 4.48
C PRO A 67 24.58 -9.31 5.44
N GLU A 68 24.16 -9.19 6.70
CA GLU A 68 24.33 -10.25 7.70
C GLU A 68 23.57 -11.52 7.29
N MET A 69 22.32 -11.37 6.85
CA MET A 69 21.55 -12.49 6.36
C MET A 69 22.16 -13.08 5.09
N ALA A 70 22.58 -12.26 4.13
CA ALA A 70 23.21 -12.73 2.90
C ALA A 70 24.41 -13.67 3.21
N ARG A 71 25.23 -13.29 4.21
CA ARG A 71 26.34 -14.12 4.68
C ARG A 71 25.88 -15.43 5.31
N ARG A 72 24.81 -15.41 6.13
CA ARG A 72 24.24 -16.64 6.72
C ARG A 72 23.72 -17.60 5.65
N LEU A 73 22.95 -17.09 4.69
CA LEU A 73 22.44 -17.85 3.56
C LEU A 73 23.58 -18.43 2.70
N GLN A 74 24.66 -17.67 2.49
CA GLN A 74 25.83 -18.14 1.76
C GLN A 74 26.50 -19.34 2.42
N MET A 75 26.62 -19.35 3.75
CA MET A 75 27.16 -20.52 4.48
C MET A 75 26.30 -21.78 4.30
N ARG A 76 25.02 -21.63 3.95
CA ARG A 76 24.09 -22.72 3.65
C ARG A 76 24.01 -23.07 2.16
N GLY A 77 24.86 -22.45 1.33
CA GLY A 77 24.88 -22.68 -0.11
C GLY A 77 23.77 -21.97 -0.88
N TYR A 78 23.31 -20.82 -0.39
CA TYR A 78 22.36 -19.95 -1.06
C TYR A 78 23.00 -18.61 -1.47
N THR A 79 22.61 -18.06 -2.61
CA THR A 79 22.87 -16.66 -2.96
C THR A 79 21.63 -15.82 -2.72
N MET A 80 21.85 -14.56 -2.37
CA MET A 80 20.82 -13.54 -2.32
C MET A 80 21.19 -12.44 -3.31
N GLU A 81 20.37 -12.27 -4.32
CA GLU A 81 20.60 -11.31 -5.41
C GLU A 81 19.44 -10.33 -5.45
N GLU A 82 19.75 -9.06 -5.61
CA GLU A 82 18.74 -8.07 -5.92
C GLU A 82 18.66 -7.90 -7.43
N PHE A 83 17.45 -7.98 -8.00
CA PHE A 83 17.25 -7.69 -9.41
C PHE A 83 16.12 -6.69 -9.62
N THR A 84 16.21 -6.01 -10.76
CA THR A 84 15.23 -5.03 -11.20
C THR A 84 14.34 -5.65 -12.28
N TYR A 85 13.04 -5.40 -12.20
CA TYR A 85 12.06 -5.82 -13.20
C TYR A 85 11.11 -4.66 -13.53
N THR A 86 10.44 -4.74 -14.68
CA THR A 86 9.42 -3.76 -15.08
C THR A 86 8.04 -4.33 -14.77
N ALA A 87 7.23 -3.55 -14.05
CA ALA A 87 5.82 -3.81 -13.81
C ALA A 87 4.95 -2.77 -14.53
N GLY A 88 3.84 -3.22 -15.12
CA GLY A 88 2.93 -2.33 -15.84
C GLY A 88 3.59 -1.63 -17.04
N VAL A 89 3.20 -0.38 -17.29
CA VAL A 89 3.59 0.34 -18.51
C VAL A 89 5.06 0.76 -18.50
N ASP A 90 5.65 1.09 -17.34
CA ASP A 90 7.07 1.50 -17.22
C ASP A 90 7.58 1.58 -15.76
N LEU A 91 6.91 0.89 -14.81
CA LEU A 91 7.28 1.01 -13.41
C LEU A 91 8.42 0.05 -13.08
N LYS A 92 9.64 0.57 -12.96
CA LYS A 92 10.79 -0.22 -12.49
C LYS A 92 10.63 -0.55 -11.01
N GLN A 93 10.73 -1.82 -10.69
CA GLN A 93 10.62 -2.38 -9.35
C GLN A 93 11.84 -3.25 -9.06
N ARG A 94 12.08 -3.52 -7.79
CA ARG A 94 13.18 -4.32 -7.25
C ARG A 94 12.62 -5.44 -6.39
N ALA A 95 13.34 -6.56 -6.37
CA ALA A 95 13.03 -7.72 -5.54
C ALA A 95 14.32 -8.45 -5.17
N PHE A 96 14.27 -9.23 -4.09
CA PHE A 96 15.35 -10.14 -3.71
C PHE A 96 15.04 -11.56 -4.18
N LEU A 97 15.98 -12.18 -4.88
CA LEU A 97 15.98 -13.59 -5.22
C LEU A 97 16.94 -14.33 -4.30
N LEU A 98 16.40 -15.27 -3.52
CA LEU A 98 17.17 -16.22 -2.74
C LEU A 98 17.13 -17.55 -3.46
N GLN A 99 18.28 -18.08 -3.86
CA GLN A 99 18.35 -19.33 -4.62
C GLN A 99 19.59 -20.15 -4.25
N PRO A 100 19.55 -21.49 -4.41
CA PRO A 100 20.72 -22.33 -4.22
C PRO A 100 21.87 -21.93 -5.17
N SER A 101 23.09 -21.82 -4.64
CA SER A 101 24.25 -21.29 -5.38
C SER A 101 24.83 -22.25 -6.42
N LYS A 102 24.43 -23.53 -6.43
CA LYS A 102 25.05 -24.56 -7.28
C LYS A 102 24.08 -25.10 -8.33
N GLY A 103 24.51 -25.01 -9.59
CA GLY A 103 23.85 -25.65 -10.73
C GLY A 103 22.58 -24.94 -11.20
N LYS A 104 21.89 -25.55 -12.17
CA LYS A 104 20.57 -25.07 -12.59
C LYS A 104 19.56 -25.40 -11.50
N PHE A 105 18.92 -24.38 -10.96
CA PHE A 105 17.82 -24.55 -10.02
C PHE A 105 16.63 -25.24 -10.70
N ALA A 106 16.17 -26.35 -10.13
CA ALA A 106 15.01 -27.12 -10.61
C ALA A 106 13.96 -27.36 -9.50
N GLY A 107 14.06 -26.61 -8.39
CA GLY A 107 13.13 -26.69 -7.27
C GLY A 107 11.94 -25.74 -7.39
N PRO A 108 11.09 -25.68 -6.36
CA PRO A 108 9.96 -24.76 -6.31
C PRO A 108 10.41 -23.31 -6.09
N LEU A 109 9.83 -22.37 -6.83
CA LEU A 109 9.96 -20.93 -6.58
C LEU A 109 8.77 -20.43 -5.75
N TRP A 110 9.06 -19.87 -4.59
CA TRP A 110 8.07 -19.26 -3.71
C TRP A 110 8.04 -17.76 -3.95
N LEU A 111 6.88 -17.24 -4.34
CA LEU A 111 6.63 -15.80 -4.43
C LEU A 111 6.19 -15.31 -3.05
N VAL A 112 6.95 -14.41 -2.44
CA VAL A 112 6.72 -13.96 -1.07
C VAL A 112 6.39 -12.48 -1.09
N PHE A 113 5.19 -12.17 -0.59
CA PHE A 113 4.67 -10.81 -0.47
C PHE A 113 4.49 -10.48 1.01
N GLY A 114 4.92 -9.28 1.40
CA GLY A 114 4.72 -8.76 2.74
C GLY A 114 3.24 -8.63 3.11
N GLY A 115 2.96 -8.59 4.42
CA GLY A 115 1.72 -8.02 4.92
C GLY A 115 1.69 -6.49 4.77
N ASN A 116 0.69 -5.85 5.37
CA ASN A 116 0.58 -4.40 5.33
C ASN A 116 1.82 -3.73 5.98
N ALA A 117 2.45 -2.79 5.27
CA ALA A 117 3.68 -2.09 5.66
C ALA A 117 4.91 -2.97 5.97
N MET A 118 4.90 -4.23 5.53
CA MET A 118 6.03 -5.15 5.66
C MET A 118 6.93 -5.04 4.43
N LEU A 119 8.25 -5.17 4.65
CA LEU A 119 9.24 -5.16 3.58
C LEU A 119 9.66 -6.58 3.22
N SER A 120 10.14 -6.77 2.00
CA SER A 120 10.72 -8.00 1.48
C SER A 120 11.79 -8.57 2.43
N ALA A 121 12.63 -7.69 2.98
CA ALA A 121 13.68 -8.06 3.92
C ALA A 121 13.17 -8.60 5.28
N ASP A 122 11.91 -8.36 5.66
CA ASP A 122 11.32 -8.90 6.90
C ASP A 122 11.11 -10.42 6.83
N TRP A 123 11.04 -10.99 5.62
CA TRP A 123 10.89 -12.42 5.38
C TRP A 123 12.19 -13.22 5.45
N LEU A 124 13.33 -12.53 5.58
CA LEU A 124 14.64 -13.17 5.49
C LEU A 124 14.85 -14.25 6.55
N GLU A 125 14.47 -14.00 7.82
CA GLU A 125 14.62 -14.99 8.90
C GLU A 125 13.75 -16.22 8.65
N PHE A 126 12.50 -16.01 8.20
CA PHE A 126 11.62 -17.10 7.80
C PHE A 126 12.22 -17.95 6.68
N CYS A 127 12.82 -17.32 5.65
CA CYS A 127 13.49 -18.05 4.59
C CYS A 127 14.67 -18.88 5.12
N ASP A 128 15.49 -18.35 6.04
CA ASP A 128 16.59 -19.11 6.65
C ASP A 128 16.08 -20.33 7.43
N GLU A 129 14.99 -20.19 8.17
CA GLU A 129 14.33 -21.29 8.89
C GLU A 129 13.80 -22.37 7.95
N VAL A 130 13.07 -21.98 6.90
CA VAL A 130 12.53 -22.94 5.91
C VAL A 130 13.67 -23.68 5.20
N ILE A 131 14.72 -22.98 4.80
CA ILE A 131 15.92 -23.58 4.20
C ILE A 131 16.54 -24.59 5.17
N THR A 132 16.66 -24.23 6.46
CA THR A 132 17.17 -25.13 7.50
C THR A 132 16.37 -26.42 7.56
N LEU A 133 15.05 -26.30 7.64
CA LEU A 133 14.16 -27.44 7.79
C LEU A 133 14.19 -28.35 6.56
N HIS A 134 14.17 -27.77 5.36
CA HIS A 134 14.26 -28.55 4.11
C HIS A 134 15.57 -29.33 4.04
N GLN A 135 16.69 -28.69 4.38
CA GLN A 135 18.02 -29.35 4.39
C GLN A 135 18.07 -30.49 5.41
N GLN A 136 17.54 -30.29 6.62
CA GLN A 136 17.49 -31.32 7.66
C GLN A 136 16.61 -32.51 7.27
N GLN A 137 15.54 -32.27 6.52
CA GLN A 137 14.60 -33.30 6.08
C GLN A 137 14.97 -33.93 4.73
N GLY A 138 16.10 -33.53 4.12
CA GLY A 138 16.52 -34.02 2.80
C GLY A 138 15.57 -33.64 1.67
N GLN A 139 14.78 -32.57 1.85
CA GLN A 139 13.85 -32.08 0.86
C GLN A 139 14.58 -31.29 -0.24
N ALA A 140 13.91 -31.12 -1.38
CA ALA A 140 14.40 -30.26 -2.43
C ALA A 140 14.54 -28.81 -1.93
N ASN A 141 15.68 -28.20 -2.24
CA ASN A 141 15.91 -26.79 -1.97
C ASN A 141 14.87 -25.94 -2.72
N ALA A 142 14.25 -24.99 -2.03
CA ALA A 142 13.36 -23.99 -2.61
C ALA A 142 14.12 -22.70 -2.95
N ALA A 143 13.61 -21.93 -3.90
CA ALA A 143 14.01 -20.55 -4.14
C ALA A 143 12.89 -19.61 -3.70
N PHE A 144 13.24 -18.38 -3.34
CA PHE A 144 12.29 -17.38 -2.86
C PHE A 144 12.48 -16.09 -3.62
N LEU A 145 11.38 -15.53 -4.13
CA LEU A 145 11.33 -14.20 -4.68
C LEU A 145 10.59 -13.30 -3.70
N LEU A 146 11.32 -12.42 -3.03
CA LEU A 146 10.78 -11.51 -2.02
C LEU A 146 10.47 -10.16 -2.69
N VAL A 147 9.21 -9.76 -2.66
CA VAL A 147 8.70 -8.61 -3.42
C VAL A 147 8.20 -7.53 -2.46
N ASP A 148 8.72 -6.31 -2.63
CA ASP A 148 8.16 -5.10 -2.02
C ASP A 148 7.00 -4.56 -2.87
N TYR A 149 5.93 -4.12 -2.21
CA TYR A 149 4.85 -3.41 -2.90
C TYR A 149 5.31 -2.07 -3.49
N PRO A 150 4.65 -1.57 -4.55
CA PRO A 150 4.88 -0.21 -5.03
C PRO A 150 4.72 0.83 -3.92
N GLY A 151 5.71 1.69 -3.74
CA GLY A 151 5.76 2.69 -2.66
C GLY A 151 6.43 2.23 -1.36
N TYR A 152 6.93 0.99 -1.30
CA TYR A 152 7.64 0.42 -0.15
C TYR A 152 9.06 0.00 -0.50
N GLY A 153 9.91 -0.09 0.52
CA GLY A 153 11.27 -0.58 0.41
C GLY A 153 12.11 0.31 -0.51
N GLY A 154 12.46 -0.21 -1.68
CA GLY A 154 13.13 0.52 -2.76
C GLY A 154 12.26 0.80 -3.98
N ASN A 155 10.96 0.49 -3.92
CA ASN A 155 10.08 0.46 -5.08
C ASN A 155 9.25 1.75 -5.21
N PRO A 156 9.31 2.44 -6.37
CA PRO A 156 8.46 3.60 -6.64
C PRO A 156 7.00 3.19 -6.81
N GLY A 157 6.11 4.18 -6.76
CA GLY A 157 4.67 4.00 -6.97
C GLY A 157 3.87 4.23 -5.69
N ARG A 158 2.67 3.66 -5.66
CA ARG A 158 1.77 3.69 -4.50
C ARG A 158 1.05 2.36 -4.37
N PRO A 159 0.80 1.88 -3.15
CA PRO A 159 -0.05 0.72 -2.95
C PRO A 159 -1.47 1.03 -3.44
N SER A 160 -2.10 0.08 -4.11
CA SER A 160 -3.54 0.12 -4.41
C SER A 160 -4.26 -0.94 -3.56
N PRO A 161 -5.44 -0.61 -3.00
CA PRO A 161 -6.36 -1.61 -2.43
C PRO A 161 -6.80 -2.65 -3.46
#